data_AF-A0A957HLS7-F1
#
_entry.id   AF-A0A957HLS7-F1
#
_cell.length_a   1.000
_cell.length_b   1.000
_cell.length_c   1.000
_cell.angle_alpha   90.00
_cell.angle_beta   90.00
_cell.angle_gamma   90.00
#
_symmetry.space_group_name_H-M   'P 1'
#
loop_
_entity.id
_entity.type
_entity.pdbx_description
1 polymer ?
#
loop_
_entity_poly.entity_id
_entity_poly.type
_entity_poly.pdbx_seq_one_letter_code
_entity_poly.pdbx_strand_id
1 'polypeptide(L)'
;MAEPVDYSTLTFDDAVELIPDTSADWFTANSKFAAGDHWQDGDGWVGPQLGSDHPLKNTADTYIQRIFTVEDMIRDLMDRHVSGVLGKAMSWTMVDRTAQGGETGE
;
A
#
# COMPACT_ATOMS: atom_id res chain seq x y z
N MET A 1 -27.02 -14.24 -0.88
CA MET A 1 -26.30 -12.99 -0.57
C MET A 1 -26.35 -12.85 0.94
N ALA A 2 -25.23 -12.66 1.62
CA ALA A 2 -25.25 -12.43 3.06
C ALA A 2 -25.83 -11.04 3.33
N GLU A 3 -26.67 -10.92 4.36
CA GLU A 3 -27.16 -9.63 4.86
C GLU A 3 -25.96 -8.77 5.32
N PRO A 4 -25.98 -7.45 5.10
CA PRO A 4 -24.92 -6.56 5.58
C PRO A 4 -24.89 -6.54 7.11
N VAL A 5 -23.72 -6.79 7.70
CA VAL A 5 -23.52 -6.78 9.15
C VAL A 5 -23.57 -5.34 9.67
N ASP A 6 -24.40 -5.08 10.67
CA ASP A 6 -24.40 -3.80 11.39
C ASP A 6 -23.31 -3.80 12.47
N TYR A 7 -22.20 -3.13 12.19
CA TYR A 7 -21.07 -3.03 13.10
C TYR A 7 -21.33 -2.14 14.34
N SER A 8 -22.42 -1.35 14.36
CA SER A 8 -22.71 -0.44 15.47
C SER A 8 -23.30 -1.14 16.71
N THR A 9 -23.90 -2.32 16.51
CA THR A 9 -24.52 -3.13 17.57
C THR A 9 -23.70 -4.38 17.91
N LEU A 10 -22.53 -4.54 17.31
CA LEU A 10 -21.70 -5.72 17.43
C LEU A 10 -21.13 -5.87 18.85
N THR A 11 -21.35 -7.01 19.49
CA THR A 11 -20.68 -7.30 20.78
C THR A 11 -19.29 -7.89 20.55
N PHE A 12 -18.49 -8.00 21.61
CA PHE A 12 -17.17 -8.63 21.53
C PHE A 12 -17.25 -10.09 21.08
N ASP A 13 -18.21 -10.86 21.63
CA ASP A 13 -18.36 -12.27 21.31
C ASP A 13 -18.80 -12.46 19.84
N ASP A 14 -19.73 -11.62 19.36
CA ASP A 14 -20.14 -11.60 17.94
C ASP A 14 -18.96 -11.22 17.02
N ALA A 15 -18.08 -10.31 17.46
CA ALA A 15 -16.92 -9.91 16.69
C ALA A 15 -15.91 -11.06 16.52
N VAL A 16 -15.73 -11.89 17.56
CA VAL A 16 -14.84 -13.05 17.51
C VAL A 16 -15.35 -14.09 16.51
N GLU A 17 -16.66 -14.33 16.45
CA GLU A 17 -17.26 -15.26 15.49
C GLU A 17 -17.11 -14.82 14.02
N LEU A 18 -16.96 -13.52 13.79
CA LEU A 18 -16.77 -12.96 12.45
C LEU A 18 -15.32 -12.97 11.96
N ILE A 19 -14.35 -13.34 12.81
CA ILE A 19 -12.94 -13.42 12.42
C ILE A 19 -12.74 -14.62 11.47
N PRO A 20 -12.35 -14.39 10.20
CA PRO A 20 -12.28 -15.46 9.21
C PRO A 20 -11.10 -16.42 9.43
N ASP A 21 -10.05 -15.97 10.11
CA ASP A 21 -8.88 -16.77 10.45
C ASP A 21 -8.27 -16.27 11.77
N THR A 22 -8.01 -17.18 12.71
CA THR A 22 -7.43 -16.89 14.03
C THR A 22 -5.96 -17.31 14.13
N SER A 23 -5.30 -17.55 13.00
CA SER A 23 -3.87 -17.87 12.96
C SER A 23 -3.01 -16.70 13.47
N ALA A 24 -1.84 -17.03 14.02
CA ALA A 24 -0.89 -16.02 14.50
C ALA A 24 -0.41 -15.10 13.37
N ASP A 25 -0.26 -15.64 12.16
CA ASP A 25 0.16 -14.89 10.97
C ASP A 25 -0.93 -13.90 10.53
N TRP A 26 -2.19 -14.34 10.49
CA TRP A 26 -3.33 -13.47 10.21
C TRP A 26 -3.44 -12.32 11.22
N PHE A 27 -3.25 -12.64 12.51
CA PHE A 27 -3.29 -11.63 13.56
C PHE A 27 -2.14 -10.64 13.42
N THR A 28 -0.93 -11.11 13.10
CA THR A 28 0.25 -10.26 12.88
C THR A 28 0.03 -9.30 11.71
N ALA A 29 -0.46 -9.80 10.58
CA ALA A 29 -0.72 -8.96 9.41
C ALA A 29 -1.80 -7.90 9.65
N ASN A 30 -2.93 -8.29 10.27
CA ASN A 30 -4.00 -7.35 10.60
C ASN A 30 -3.59 -6.34 11.67
N SER A 31 -2.75 -6.74 12.63
CA SER A 31 -2.22 -5.81 13.64
C SER A 31 -1.33 -4.75 13.00
N LYS A 32 -0.48 -5.12 12.03
CA LYS A 32 0.32 -4.16 11.25
C LYS A 32 -0.56 -3.17 10.49
N PHE A 33 -1.60 -3.68 9.83
CA PHE A 33 -2.56 -2.87 9.10
C PHE A 33 -3.28 -1.87 10.02
N ALA A 34 -3.80 -2.35 11.15
CA ALA A 34 -4.46 -1.51 12.16
C ALA A 34 -3.51 -0.47 12.79
N ALA A 35 -2.23 -0.80 12.94
CA ALA A 35 -1.19 0.11 13.41
C ALA A 35 -0.75 1.15 12.36
N GLY A 36 -1.31 1.09 11.15
CA GLY A 36 -1.05 2.03 10.07
C GLY A 36 -0.05 1.54 9.02
N ASP A 37 0.55 0.36 9.21
CA ASP A 37 1.37 -0.30 8.19
C ASP A 37 0.49 -1.08 7.21
N HIS A 38 -0.09 -0.33 6.28
CA HIS A 38 -0.90 -0.86 5.19
C HIS A 38 -0.05 -1.56 4.11
N TRP A 39 1.28 -1.41 4.16
CA TRP A 39 2.21 -1.96 3.17
C TRP A 39 2.89 -3.25 3.64
N GLN A 40 2.64 -3.67 4.89
CA GLN A 40 3.08 -4.94 5.47
C GLN A 40 4.61 -5.11 5.35
N ASP A 41 5.37 -4.11 5.79
CA ASP A 41 6.84 -4.06 5.65
C ASP A 41 7.37 -4.28 4.22
N GLY A 42 6.58 -3.96 3.21
CA GLY A 42 6.96 -4.14 1.81
C GLY A 42 6.50 -5.43 1.16
N ASP A 43 5.80 -6.30 1.89
CA ASP A 43 5.27 -7.55 1.34
C ASP A 43 4.18 -7.31 0.28
N GLY A 44 3.50 -6.15 0.34
CA GLY A 44 2.56 -5.72 -0.69
C GLY A 44 3.22 -5.24 -1.99
N TRP A 45 4.54 -5.14 -2.07
CA TRP A 45 5.26 -4.66 -3.26
C TRP A 45 5.47 -5.75 -4.31
N VAL A 46 4.81 -5.58 -5.46
CA VAL A 46 4.98 -6.46 -6.63
C VAL A 46 5.94 -5.81 -7.63
N GLY A 47 7.24 -5.90 -7.35
CA GLY A 47 8.29 -5.38 -8.23
C GLY A 47 9.66 -6.02 -7.95
N PRO A 48 10.71 -5.63 -8.68
CA PRO A 48 12.07 -6.07 -8.37
C PRO A 48 12.41 -5.73 -6.92
N GLN A 49 12.71 -6.76 -6.13
CA GLN A 49 13.14 -6.62 -4.74
C GLN A 49 14.63 -6.92 -4.64
N LEU A 50 15.33 -6.13 -3.84
CA LEU A 50 16.70 -6.45 -3.45
C LEU A 50 16.68 -7.70 -2.58
N GLY A 51 17.67 -8.58 -2.76
CA GLY A 51 17.83 -9.76 -1.91
C GLY A 51 17.97 -9.38 -0.43
N SER A 52 17.60 -10.29 0.47
CA SER A 52 17.65 -10.09 1.93
C SER A 52 19.01 -9.60 2.43
N ASP A 53 20.07 -10.02 1.76
CA ASP A 53 21.46 -9.80 2.17
C ASP A 53 22.04 -8.51 1.55
N HIS A 54 21.25 -7.77 0.76
CA HIS A 54 21.70 -6.57 0.09
C HIS A 54 21.82 -5.38 1.08
N PRO A 55 22.97 -4.68 1.14
CA PRO A 55 23.20 -3.64 2.15
C PRO A 55 22.25 -2.43 2.04
N LEU A 56 21.67 -2.21 0.86
CA LEU A 56 20.72 -1.12 0.61
C LEU A 56 19.24 -1.53 0.75
N LYS A 57 18.93 -2.78 1.14
CA LYS A 57 17.55 -3.27 1.20
C LYS A 57 16.64 -2.38 2.05
N ASN A 58 17.02 -2.14 3.31
CA ASN A 58 16.22 -1.30 4.22
C ASN A 58 16.01 0.13 3.69
N THR A 59 17.05 0.69 3.07
CA THR A 59 16.99 2.03 2.47
C THR A 59 16.02 2.06 1.29
N ALA A 60 16.12 1.09 0.38
CA ALA A 60 15.22 0.97 -0.76
C ALA A 60 13.78 0.75 -0.31
N ASP A 61 13.54 -0.15 0.65
CA ASP A 61 12.21 -0.43 1.18
C ASP A 61 11.61 0.84 1.83
N THR A 62 12.40 1.62 2.56
CA THR A 62 11.96 2.90 3.12
C THR A 62 11.56 3.91 2.04
N TYR A 63 12.32 3.99 0.94
CA TYR A 63 11.97 4.86 -0.19
C TYR A 63 10.70 4.39 -0.91
N ILE A 64 10.56 3.09 -1.13
CA ILE A 64 9.36 2.51 -1.76
C ILE A 64 8.15 2.77 -0.84
N GLN A 65 8.26 2.54 0.47
CA GLN A 65 7.21 2.83 1.44
C GLN A 65 6.73 4.27 1.31
N ARG A 66 7.66 5.22 1.27
CA ARG A 66 7.37 6.65 1.20
C ARG A 66 6.69 7.04 -0.12
N ILE A 67 7.06 6.41 -1.23
CA ILE A 67 6.46 6.69 -2.55
C ILE A 67 5.05 6.09 -2.64
N PHE A 68 4.82 4.94 -2.02
CA PHE A 68 3.55 4.20 -2.09
C PHE A 68 2.61 4.43 -0.91
N THR A 69 2.99 5.24 0.07
CA THR A 69 2.10 5.58 1.18
C THR A 69 0.82 6.23 0.67
N VAL A 70 -0.30 5.77 1.23
CA VAL A 70 -1.68 6.01 0.79
C VAL A 70 -2.02 7.50 0.65
N GLU A 71 -1.33 8.40 1.35
CA GLU A 71 -1.58 9.84 1.28
C GLU A 71 -1.29 10.43 -0.10
N ASP A 72 -0.22 10.00 -0.77
CA ASP A 72 0.11 10.46 -2.12
C ASP A 72 -0.85 9.87 -3.17
N MET A 73 -1.32 8.64 -2.95
CA MET A 73 -2.27 7.98 -3.84
C MET A 73 -3.70 8.53 -3.68
N ILE A 74 -4.15 8.82 -2.46
CA ILE A 74 -5.44 9.48 -2.21
C ILE A 74 -5.42 10.89 -2.78
N ARG A 75 -4.32 11.63 -2.60
CA ARG A 75 -4.16 12.96 -3.17
C ARG A 75 -4.24 12.92 -4.70
N ASP A 76 -3.51 12.01 -5.35
CA ASP A 76 -3.59 11.85 -6.81
C ASP A 76 -5.01 11.49 -7.26
N LEU A 77 -5.68 10.57 -6.55
CA LEU A 77 -7.06 10.18 -6.88
C LEU A 77 -8.04 11.35 -6.75
N MET A 78 -7.92 12.16 -5.69
CA MET A 78 -8.70 13.37 -5.49
C MET A 78 -8.40 14.42 -6.57
N ASP A 79 -7.13 14.64 -6.88
CA ASP A 79 -6.70 15.62 -7.89
C ASP A 79 -7.20 15.21 -9.29
N ARG A 80 -7.18 13.92 -9.62
CA ARG A 80 -7.75 13.37 -10.85
C ARG A 80 -9.26 13.55 -10.92
N HIS A 81 -9.95 13.27 -9.82
CA HIS A 81 -11.39 13.44 -9.74
C HIS A 81 -11.80 14.90 -9.94
N VAL A 82 -11.17 15.81 -9.18
CA VAL A 82 -11.41 17.26 -9.27
C VAL A 82 -11.05 17.77 -10.65
N SER A 83 -9.91 17.37 -11.22
CA SER A 83 -9.51 17.78 -12.56
C SER A 83 -10.47 17.28 -13.64
N GLY A 84 -11.00 16.06 -13.50
CA GLY A 84 -12.01 15.51 -14.39
C GLY A 84 -13.33 16.30 -14.36
N VAL A 85 -13.78 16.69 -13.16
CA VAL A 85 -14.99 17.52 -12.99
C VAL A 85 -14.80 18.93 -13.54
N LEU A 86 -13.63 19.53 -13.33
CA LEU A 86 -13.32 20.89 -13.78
C LEU A 86 -12.89 20.98 -15.25
N GLY A 87 -12.85 19.86 -15.99
CA GLY A 87 -12.39 19.82 -17.38
C GLY A 87 -10.92 20.19 -17.55
N LYS A 88 -10.12 20.10 -16.49
CA LYS A 88 -8.69 20.41 -16.51
C LYS A 88 -7.92 19.18 -17.00
N ALA A 89 -7.22 19.33 -18.11
CA ALA A 89 -6.39 18.24 -18.65
C ALA A 89 -5.28 17.88 -17.64
N MET A 90 -5.11 16.58 -17.39
CA MET A 90 -3.99 16.08 -16.58
C MET A 90 -2.65 16.39 -17.26
N SER A 91 -1.69 16.85 -16.47
CA SER A 91 -0.30 16.97 -16.88
C SER A 91 0.36 15.61 -16.77
N TRP A 92 0.57 14.95 -17.91
CA TRP A 92 1.36 13.72 -17.97
C TRP A 92 2.80 14.07 -18.38
N THR A 93 3.76 13.54 -17.62
CA THR A 93 5.18 13.58 -18.00
C THR A 93 5.60 12.14 -18.29
N MET A 94 6.12 11.90 -19.49
CA MET A 94 6.73 10.61 -19.81
C MET A 94 8.17 10.61 -19.32
N VAL A 95 8.56 9.58 -18.58
CA VAL A 95 9.95 9.36 -18.17
C VAL A 95 10.55 8.36 -19.15
N ASP A 96 11.73 8.66 -19.70
CA ASP A 96 12.41 7.75 -20.61
C ASP A 96 12.82 6.48 -19.85
N ARG A 97 12.47 5.32 -20.41
CA ARG A 97 12.79 4.00 -19.84
C ARG A 97 14.29 3.81 -19.65
N THR A 98 15.11 4.47 -20.47
CA THR A 98 16.58 4.41 -20.40
C THR A 98 17.18 5.31 -19.32
N ALA A 99 16.45 6.32 -18.85
CA ALA A 99 16.93 7.24 -17.82
C ALA A 99 16.93 6.63 -16.40
N GLN A 100 16.27 5.48 -16.19
CA GLN A 100 16.27 4.76 -14.90
C GLN A 100 17.39 3.69 -14.78
N GLY A 101 18.20 3.49 -15.83
CA GLY A 101 19.28 2.51 -15.87
C GLY A 101 20.67 3.17 -15.87
N GLY A 102 21.04 3.80 -14.76
CA GLY A 102 22.33 4.47 -14.60
C GLY A 102 23.11 3.95 -13.40
N GLU A 103 23.54 2.69 -13.43
CA GLU A 103 24.72 2.25 -12.67
C GLU A 103 25.83 1.90 -13.65
N THR A 104 26.83 2.78 -13.65
CA THR A 104 28.10 2.68 -14.36
C THR A 104 28.92 1.51 -13.82
N GLY A 105 29.15 0.50 -14.66
CA GLY A 105 30.26 -0.44 -14.49
C GLY A 105 31.42 -0.03 -15.38
N GLU A 106 32.43 0.58 -14.78
CA GLU A 106 33.82 0.65 -15.28
C GLU A 106 34.76 0.17 -14.18
#